data_AF-A0A7S0VYW4-F1
#
_entry.id   AF-A0A7S0VYW4-F1
#
_cell.length_a   1.000
_cell.length_b   1.000
_cell.length_c   1.000
_cell.angle_alpha   90.00
_cell.angle_beta   90.00
_cell.angle_gamma   90.00
#
_symmetry.space_group_name_H-M   'P 1'
#
loop_
_entity.id
_entity.type
_entity.pdbx_description
1 polymer ?
#
loop_
_entity_poly.entity_id
_entity_poly.type
_entity_poly.pdbx_seq_one_letter_code
_entity_poly.pdbx_strand_id
1 'polypeptide(L)'
;MGDDPTVYRIKQISFQKRTVPILLQNLNGPCPLLAISNVLLLQGKITIHSDLAFIDFSQLIQLVGEHLVESNPPHQDPSYQANQQQQIADALSVLPKLGRGLDVNVRFQNVTDFEYTDELSVFDMLGVNLRHGWLYDPQDTRTASVVQKKSYNELVCALVSDD
;
A
#
# COMPACT_ATOMS: atom_id res chain seq x y z
N MET A 1 0.81 24.18 15.51
CA MET A 1 0.23 22.82 15.45
C MET A 1 0.06 22.29 14.02
N GLY A 2 0.33 23.06 12.96
CA GLY A 2 0.14 22.62 11.55
C GLY A 2 1.36 22.04 10.84
N ASP A 3 2.47 21.79 11.53
CA ASP A 3 3.75 21.36 10.94
C ASP A 3 4.27 20.01 11.47
N ASP A 4 3.46 19.26 12.24
CA ASP A 4 3.88 17.93 12.66
C ASP A 4 3.69 16.93 11.49
N PRO A 5 4.78 16.34 10.94
CA PRO A 5 4.67 15.38 9.84
C PRO A 5 3.92 14.10 10.23
N THR A 6 3.68 13.88 11.51
CA THR A 6 3.02 12.69 12.05
C THR A 6 1.52 12.89 12.30
N VAL A 7 0.95 14.06 12.00
CA VAL A 7 -0.47 14.36 12.20
C VAL A 7 -1.16 14.63 10.88
N TYR A 8 -2.21 13.88 10.56
CA TYR A 8 -2.92 13.96 9.28
C TYR A 8 -4.26 14.67 9.44
N ARG A 9 -4.53 15.63 8.56
CA ARG A 9 -5.81 16.32 8.53
C ARG A 9 -6.89 15.42 7.96
N ILE A 10 -8.05 15.40 8.61
CA ILE A 10 -9.24 14.69 8.16
C ILE A 10 -10.11 15.65 7.36
N LYS A 11 -10.63 15.18 6.22
CA LYS A 11 -11.62 15.88 5.41
C LYS A 11 -12.85 14.99 5.25
N GLN A 12 -14.00 15.49 5.67
CA GLN A 12 -15.28 14.83 5.39
C GLN A 12 -15.67 15.06 3.92
N ILE A 13 -16.02 13.98 3.22
CA ILE A 13 -16.51 14.03 1.84
C ILE A 13 -17.85 13.29 1.72
N SER A 14 -18.63 13.64 0.70
CA SER A 14 -19.78 12.83 0.29
C SER A 14 -19.30 11.79 -0.72
N PHE A 15 -19.36 10.51 -0.35
CA PHE A 15 -18.98 9.39 -1.21
C PHE A 15 -20.10 8.34 -1.21
N GLN A 16 -20.66 8.05 -2.39
CA GLN A 16 -21.80 7.12 -2.54
C GLN A 16 -22.96 7.41 -1.57
N LYS A 17 -23.33 8.70 -1.42
CA LYS A 17 -24.37 9.19 -0.49
C LYS A 17 -24.08 8.97 1.01
N ARG A 18 -22.86 8.55 1.37
CA ARG A 18 -22.38 8.47 2.75
C ARG A 18 -21.43 9.63 3.02
N THR A 19 -21.43 10.15 4.23
CA THR A 19 -20.37 11.03 4.72
C THR A 19 -19.21 10.16 5.16
N VAL A 20 -18.05 10.31 4.52
CA VAL A 20 -16.87 9.48 4.77
C VAL A 20 -15.66 10.39 5.05
N PRO A 21 -14.88 10.14 6.11
CA PRO A 21 -13.60 10.81 6.32
C PRO A 21 -12.56 10.31 5.33
N ILE A 22 -11.78 11.22 4.75
CA ILE A 22 -10.52 10.92 4.07
C ILE A 22 -9.37 11.66 4.74
N LEU A 23 -8.19 11.06 4.69
CA LEU A 23 -6.96 11.60 5.23
C LEU A 23 -6.21 12.37 4.15
N LEU A 24 -5.79 13.59 4.49
CA LEU A 24 -5.00 14.45 3.63
C LEU A 24 -3.51 14.28 3.93
N GLN A 25 -2.71 14.29 2.86
CA GLN A 25 -1.26 14.20 2.96
C GLN A 25 -0.66 15.57 3.30
N ASN A 26 0.29 15.58 4.24
CA ASN A 26 1.13 16.75 4.50
C ASN A 26 2.26 16.82 3.45
N LEU A 27 2.96 17.96 3.36
CA LEU A 27 4.13 18.07 2.50
C LEU A 27 5.16 16.99 2.89
N ASN A 28 5.52 16.09 1.97
CA ASN A 28 6.39 14.92 2.21
C ASN A 28 5.85 13.85 3.19
N GLY A 29 4.56 13.85 3.53
CA GLY A 29 3.96 12.81 4.38
C GLY A 29 3.87 11.44 3.69
N PRO A 30 3.67 10.33 4.43
CA PRO A 30 3.61 8.99 3.85
C PRO A 30 2.43 8.76 2.92
N CYS A 31 2.70 8.79 1.62
CA CYS A 31 1.71 8.46 0.60
C CYS A 31 1.17 7.02 0.72
N PRO A 32 1.96 5.96 1.01
CA PRO A 32 1.47 4.59 0.97
C PRO A 32 0.44 4.29 2.07
N LEU A 33 0.73 4.65 3.32
CA LEU A 33 -0.18 4.42 4.44
C LEU A 33 -1.50 5.18 4.26
N LEU A 34 -1.44 6.44 3.81
CA LEU A 34 -2.65 7.23 3.56
C LEU A 34 -3.47 6.68 2.40
N ALA A 35 -2.83 6.15 1.35
CA ALA A 35 -3.53 5.51 0.24
C ALA A 35 -4.32 4.28 0.72
N ILE A 36 -3.68 3.39 1.47
CA ILE A 36 -4.33 2.22 2.09
C ILE A 36 -5.49 2.67 2.97
N SER A 37 -5.23 3.59 3.90
CA SER A 37 -6.22 4.06 4.87
C SER A 37 -7.44 4.66 4.17
N ASN A 38 -7.23 5.49 3.16
CA ASN A 38 -8.33 6.08 2.38
C ASN A 38 -9.15 5.04 1.63
N VAL A 39 -8.52 4.01 1.06
CA VAL A 39 -9.25 2.89 0.43
C VAL A 39 -10.14 2.20 1.46
N LEU A 40 -9.62 1.88 2.64
CA LEU A 40 -10.37 1.21 3.70
C LEU A 40 -11.50 2.08 4.25
N LEU A 41 -11.29 3.38 4.43
CA LEU A 41 -12.33 4.34 4.86
C LEU A 41 -13.45 4.44 3.82
N LEU A 42 -13.10 4.55 2.54
CA LEU A 42 -14.08 4.59 1.43
C LEU A 42 -14.89 3.29 1.34
N GLN A 43 -14.25 2.15 1.60
CA GLN A 43 -14.92 0.85 1.70
C GLN A 43 -15.77 0.70 2.97
N GLY A 44 -15.60 1.57 3.97
CA GLY A 44 -16.26 1.46 5.27
C GLY A 44 -15.71 0.33 6.14
N LYS A 45 -14.50 -0.15 5.84
CA LYS A 45 -13.81 -1.23 6.57
C LYS A 45 -13.12 -0.74 7.85
N ILE A 46 -12.70 0.52 7.87
CA ILE A 46 -12.25 1.23 9.06
C ILE A 46 -13.08 2.51 9.22
N THR A 47 -13.15 3.02 10.45
CA THR A 47 -13.95 4.22 10.77
C THR A 47 -13.15 5.19 11.62
N ILE A 48 -13.40 6.48 11.45
CA ILE A 48 -12.84 7.56 12.26
C ILE A 48 -14.01 8.44 12.69
N HIS A 49 -14.03 8.83 13.96
CA HIS A 49 -15.12 9.64 14.52
C HIS A 49 -15.23 10.99 13.79
N SER A 50 -16.44 11.43 13.48
CA SER A 50 -16.70 12.62 12.66
C SER A 50 -16.19 13.93 13.26
N ASP A 51 -16.03 13.96 14.59
CA ASP A 51 -15.62 15.14 15.35
C ASP A 51 -14.10 15.35 15.35
N LEU A 52 -13.34 14.38 14.83
CA LEU A 52 -11.90 14.48 14.72
C LEU A 52 -11.52 15.28 13.47
N ALA A 53 -10.80 16.39 13.68
CA ALA A 53 -10.20 17.17 12.60
C ALA A 53 -8.83 16.61 12.17
N PHE A 54 -8.18 15.83 13.03
CA PHE A 54 -6.86 15.27 12.82
C PHE A 54 -6.76 13.86 13.42
N ILE A 55 -5.85 13.05 12.90
CA ILE A 55 -5.44 11.75 13.44
C ILE A 55 -3.92 11.67 13.44
N ASP A 56 -3.32 11.15 14.51
CA ASP A 56 -1.87 10.96 14.54
C ASP A 56 -1.45 9.64 13.89
N PHE A 57 -0.16 9.53 13.57
CA PHE A 57 0.42 8.38 12.90
C PHE A 57 0.25 7.08 13.69
N SER A 58 0.43 7.12 15.00
CA SER A 58 0.32 5.92 15.86
C SER A 58 -1.12 5.42 15.90
N GLN A 59 -2.09 6.33 16.02
CA GLN A 59 -3.52 6.02 15.94
C GLN A 59 -3.89 5.41 14.59
N LEU A 60 -3.35 5.96 13.50
CA LEU A 60 -3.63 5.44 12.16
C LEU A 60 -3.03 4.04 11.96
N ILE A 61 -1.80 3.81 12.41
CA ILE A 61 -1.16 2.49 12.38
C ILE A 61 -1.95 1.48 13.21
N GLN A 62 -2.40 1.86 14.40
CA GLN A 62 -3.22 1.00 15.24
C GLN A 62 -4.53 0.64 14.54
N LEU A 63 -5.25 1.62 14.00
CA LEU A 63 -6.52 1.41 13.30
C LEU A 63 -6.39 0.45 12.10
N VAL A 64 -5.34 0.64 11.29
CA VAL A 64 -5.07 -0.24 10.14
C VAL A 64 -4.59 -1.63 10.60
N GLY A 65 -3.79 -1.69 11.65
CA GLY A 65 -3.28 -2.95 12.22
C GLY A 65 -4.38 -3.81 12.85
N GLU A 66 -5.32 -3.20 13.57
CA GLU A 66 -6.52 -3.88 14.09
C GLU A 66 -7.33 -4.48 12.93
N HIS A 67 -7.58 -3.70 11.88
CA HIS A 67 -8.29 -4.17 10.70
C HIS A 67 -7.56 -5.30 9.94
N LEU A 68 -6.22 -5.25 9.90
CA LEU A 68 -5.39 -6.30 9.30
C LEU A 68 -5.61 -7.65 10.00
N VAL A 69 -5.60 -7.65 11.33
CA VAL A 69 -5.85 -8.86 12.13
C VAL A 69 -7.28 -9.37 11.93
N GLU A 70 -8.28 -8.47 11.98
CA GLU A 70 -9.68 -8.83 11.79
C GLU A 70 -9.99 -9.40 10.40
N SER A 71 -9.31 -8.88 9.36
CA SER A 71 -9.50 -9.32 7.98
C SER A 71 -8.84 -10.67 7.67
N ASN A 72 -7.99 -11.17 8.56
CA ASN A 72 -7.23 -12.40 8.40
C ASN A 72 -7.53 -13.38 9.54
N PRO A 73 -8.78 -13.90 9.65
CA PRO A 73 -9.16 -14.83 10.71
C PRO A 73 -8.35 -16.14 10.61
N PRO A 74 -8.15 -16.86 11.73
CA PRO A 74 -7.39 -18.10 11.75
C PRO A 74 -7.87 -19.11 10.70
N HIS A 75 -6.91 -19.69 9.97
CA HIS A 75 -7.17 -20.72 8.98
C HIS A 75 -7.85 -21.94 9.63
N GLN A 76 -8.81 -22.55 8.92
CA GLN A 76 -9.59 -23.67 9.45
C GLN A 76 -8.73 -24.90 9.76
N ASP A 77 -7.71 -25.13 8.95
CA ASP A 77 -6.74 -26.20 9.13
C ASP A 77 -5.57 -25.74 10.04
N PRO A 78 -5.37 -26.38 11.22
CA PRO A 78 -4.30 -26.06 12.16
C PRO A 78 -2.89 -26.08 11.58
N SER A 79 -2.64 -26.87 10.53
CA SER A 79 -1.32 -26.95 9.89
C SER A 79 -0.89 -25.64 9.24
N TYR A 80 -1.84 -24.80 8.83
CA TYR A 80 -1.56 -23.50 8.21
C TYR A 80 -1.65 -22.33 9.19
N GLN A 81 -2.18 -22.54 10.40
CA GLN A 81 -2.38 -21.46 11.39
C GLN A 81 -1.07 -20.83 11.83
N ALA A 82 -0.03 -21.64 12.08
CA ALA A 82 1.28 -21.11 12.47
C ALA A 82 1.90 -20.22 11.39
N ASN A 83 1.79 -20.63 10.12
CA ASN A 83 2.28 -19.83 8.99
C ASN A 83 1.50 -18.52 8.85
N GLN A 84 0.17 -18.57 8.97
CA GLN A 84 -0.67 -17.37 8.89
C GLN A 84 -0.38 -16.39 10.03
N GLN A 85 -0.21 -16.88 11.26
CA GLN A 85 0.16 -16.05 12.40
C GLN A 85 1.50 -15.34 12.18
N GLN A 86 2.47 -16.02 11.57
CA GLN A 86 3.74 -15.42 11.20
C GLN A 86 3.56 -14.32 10.14
N GLN A 87 2.78 -14.58 9.09
CA GLN A 87 2.49 -13.58 8.04
C GLN A 87 1.82 -12.32 8.61
N ILE A 88 0.86 -12.48 9.53
CA ILE A 88 0.22 -11.35 10.22
C ILE A 88 1.24 -10.57 11.05
N ALA A 89 2.09 -11.26 11.82
CA ALA A 89 3.12 -10.62 12.64
C ALA A 89 4.12 -9.85 11.77
N ASP A 90 4.55 -10.43 10.65
CA ASP A 90 5.47 -9.80 9.71
C ASP A 90 4.84 -8.54 9.10
N ALA A 91 3.59 -8.62 8.63
CA ALA A 91 2.88 -7.47 8.09
C ALA A 91 2.68 -6.35 9.11
N LEU A 92 2.36 -6.67 10.37
CA LEU A 92 2.26 -5.68 11.45
C LEU A 92 3.62 -5.01 11.74
N SER A 93 4.73 -5.75 11.62
CA SER A 93 6.08 -5.19 11.79
C SER A 93 6.48 -4.25 10.65
N VAL A 94 5.93 -4.47 9.46
CA VAL A 94 6.21 -3.70 8.24
C VAL A 94 5.29 -2.49 8.10
N LEU A 95 4.05 -2.56 8.60
CA LEU A 95 3.05 -1.50 8.48
C LEU A 95 3.58 -0.09 8.88
N PRO A 96 4.35 0.09 9.98
CA PRO A 96 4.93 1.39 10.31
C PRO A 96 5.94 1.92 9.28
N LYS A 97 6.60 1.04 8.50
CA LYS A 97 7.57 1.43 7.47
C LYS A 97 6.90 2.16 6.31
N LEU A 98 5.63 1.86 6.01
CA LEU A 98 4.82 2.59 5.03
C LEU A 98 4.64 4.07 5.38
N GLY A 99 4.94 4.44 6.63
CA GLY A 99 5.05 5.81 7.13
C GLY A 99 6.26 6.59 6.61
N ARG A 100 7.24 5.94 5.98
CA ARG A 100 8.47 6.56 5.48
C ARG A 100 8.60 6.51 3.96
N GLY A 101 7.89 5.58 3.32
CA GLY A 101 7.97 5.34 1.89
C GLY A 101 7.58 3.91 1.55
N LEU A 102 7.51 3.61 0.26
CA LEU A 102 7.32 2.27 -0.28
C LEU A 102 8.27 2.14 -1.47
N ASP A 103 9.27 1.29 -1.34
CA ASP A 103 10.14 0.96 -2.46
C ASP A 103 9.44 -0.09 -3.32
N VAL A 104 9.17 0.28 -4.58
CA VAL A 104 8.55 -0.62 -5.55
C VAL A 104 9.50 -0.87 -6.71
N ASN A 105 9.59 -2.13 -7.14
CA ASN A 105 10.28 -2.49 -8.36
C ASN A 105 9.28 -3.11 -9.34
N VAL A 106 8.86 -2.33 -10.34
CA VAL A 106 7.83 -2.73 -11.31
C VAL A 106 8.43 -3.55 -12.45
N ARG A 107 7.60 -4.39 -13.08
CA ARG A 107 7.84 -4.92 -14.42
C ARG A 107 6.82 -4.30 -15.37
N PHE A 108 7.14 -4.23 -16.66
CA PHE A 108 6.40 -3.37 -17.59
C PHE A 108 5.36 -4.11 -18.44
N GLN A 109 4.97 -5.34 -18.07
CA GLN A 109 4.09 -6.20 -18.86
C GLN A 109 2.62 -6.03 -18.50
N ASN A 110 2.27 -6.14 -17.21
CA ASN A 110 0.91 -5.97 -16.73
C ASN A 110 0.85 -4.95 -15.61
N VAL A 111 -0.32 -4.36 -15.39
CA VAL A 111 -0.55 -3.34 -14.36
C VAL A 111 -0.35 -3.83 -12.92
N THR A 112 -0.20 -5.14 -12.71
CA THR A 112 -0.03 -5.80 -11.41
C THR A 112 1.38 -6.33 -11.19
N ASP A 113 2.31 -6.10 -12.12
CA ASP A 113 3.60 -6.77 -12.08
C ASP A 113 4.61 -5.98 -11.24
N PHE A 114 4.84 -6.45 -10.03
CA PHE A 114 5.86 -5.97 -9.11
C PHE A 114 6.79 -7.12 -8.73
N GLU A 115 8.04 -6.82 -8.41
CA GLU A 115 8.84 -7.74 -7.59
C GLU A 115 8.30 -7.73 -6.16
N TYR A 116 8.18 -8.93 -5.59
CA TYR A 116 7.65 -9.11 -4.25
C TYR A 116 8.58 -8.47 -3.20
N THR A 117 7.99 -7.68 -2.31
CA THR A 117 8.64 -7.17 -1.09
C THR A 117 7.70 -7.36 0.09
N ASP A 118 8.25 -7.33 1.30
CA ASP A 118 7.45 -7.47 2.51
C ASP A 118 6.41 -6.35 2.65
N GLU A 119 6.73 -5.14 2.19
CA GLU A 119 5.80 -4.00 2.19
C GLU A 119 4.60 -4.22 1.26
N LEU A 120 4.79 -4.91 0.13
CA LEU A 120 3.70 -5.23 -0.79
C LEU A 120 2.74 -6.26 -0.21
N SER A 121 3.22 -7.17 0.64
CA SER A 121 2.37 -8.17 1.30
C SER A 121 1.28 -7.53 2.18
N VAL A 122 1.54 -6.35 2.74
CA VAL A 122 0.57 -5.60 3.55
C VAL A 122 -0.64 -5.19 2.71
N PHE A 123 -0.45 -4.83 1.43
CA PHE A 123 -1.53 -4.50 0.52
C PHE A 123 -2.42 -5.72 0.25
N ASP A 124 -1.81 -6.88 0.02
CA ASP A 124 -2.52 -8.13 -0.22
C ASP A 124 -3.34 -8.56 1.00
N MET A 125 -2.76 -8.49 2.20
CA MET A 125 -3.42 -8.85 3.46
C MET A 125 -4.57 -7.92 3.84
N LEU A 126 -4.53 -6.66 3.37
CA LEU A 126 -5.63 -5.68 3.55
C LEU A 126 -6.66 -5.74 2.40
N GLY A 127 -6.43 -6.58 1.40
CA GLY A 127 -7.28 -6.69 0.20
C GLY A 127 -7.29 -5.40 -0.62
N VAL A 128 -6.17 -4.68 -0.68
CA VAL A 128 -5.98 -3.45 -1.46
C VAL A 128 -5.11 -3.78 -2.67
N ASN A 129 -5.69 -3.70 -3.87
CA ASN A 129 -4.95 -4.00 -5.10
C ASN A 129 -3.99 -2.85 -5.46
N LEU A 130 -2.68 -3.10 -5.40
CA LEU A 130 -1.67 -2.18 -5.94
C LEU A 130 -1.57 -2.35 -7.46
N ARG A 131 -1.50 -1.22 -8.19
CA ARG A 131 -1.36 -1.20 -9.64
C ARG A 131 -0.40 -0.11 -10.11
N HIS A 132 0.24 -0.30 -11.24
CA HIS A 132 1.02 0.73 -11.94
C HIS A 132 0.59 0.85 -13.41
N GLY A 133 0.80 2.03 -14.00
CA GLY A 133 0.51 2.30 -15.41
C GLY A 133 1.74 2.29 -16.31
N TRP A 134 2.91 1.95 -15.76
CA TRP A 134 4.17 1.96 -16.49
C TRP A 134 4.33 0.67 -17.31
N LEU A 135 3.74 0.66 -18.50
CA LEU A 135 3.74 -0.47 -19.41
C LEU A 135 4.43 -0.08 -20.73
N TYR A 136 5.12 -1.02 -21.37
CA TYR A 136 5.55 -0.81 -22.75
C TYR A 136 4.35 -1.04 -23.70
N ASP A 137 4.36 -0.38 -24.84
CA ASP A 137 3.38 -0.64 -25.90
C ASP A 137 3.71 -1.97 -26.60
N PRO A 138 2.83 -2.99 -26.60
CA PRO A 138 3.07 -4.25 -27.29
C PRO A 138 3.27 -4.10 -28.81
N GLN A 139 2.81 -3.00 -29.41
CA GLN A 139 3.02 -2.70 -30.82
C GLN A 139 4.45 -2.24 -31.12
N ASP A 140 5.16 -1.70 -30.11
CA ASP A 140 6.58 -1.39 -30.20
C ASP A 140 7.41 -2.65 -29.90
N THR A 141 7.57 -3.48 -30.91
CA THR A 141 8.33 -4.74 -30.82
C THR A 141 9.80 -4.52 -30.44
N ARG A 142 10.38 -3.35 -30.78
CA ARG A 142 11.75 -3.02 -30.39
C ARG A 142 11.85 -2.85 -28.89
N THR A 143 11.02 -1.99 -28.30
CA THR A 143 11.00 -1.79 -26.84
C THR A 143 10.63 -3.09 -26.12
N ALA A 144 9.61 -3.82 -26.60
CA ALA A 144 9.21 -5.10 -26.03
C ALA A 144 10.36 -6.12 -26.00
N SER A 145 11.19 -6.16 -27.06
CA SER A 145 12.33 -7.07 -27.16
C SER A 145 13.49 -6.76 -26.21
N VAL A 146 13.65 -5.49 -25.80
CA VAL A 146 14.68 -5.05 -24.84
C VAL A 146 14.19 -5.23 -23.40
N VAL A 147 12.96 -4.77 -23.15
CA VAL A 147 12.32 -4.78 -21.82
C VAL A 147 12.01 -6.21 -21.38
N GLN A 148 11.37 -7.00 -22.24
CA GLN A 148 10.96 -8.37 -21.96
C GLN A 148 10.30 -8.50 -20.57
N LYS A 149 10.80 -9.41 -19.73
CA LYS A 149 10.37 -9.65 -18.35
C LYS A 149 11.14 -8.84 -17.32
N LYS A 150 12.09 -7.98 -17.72
CA LYS A 150 12.97 -7.29 -16.78
C LYS A 150 12.19 -6.27 -15.93
N SER A 151 12.57 -6.16 -14.66
CA SER A 151 12.10 -5.13 -13.75
C SER A 151 12.83 -3.81 -13.99
N TYR A 152 12.34 -2.73 -13.37
CA TYR A 152 12.98 -1.42 -13.43
C TYR A 152 14.47 -1.50 -13.03
N ASN A 153 14.77 -2.16 -11.91
CA ASN A 153 16.16 -2.31 -11.45
C ASN A 153 17.02 -3.11 -12.44
N GLU A 154 16.50 -4.20 -13.00
CA GLU A 154 17.21 -5.01 -14.01
C GLU A 154 17.52 -4.18 -15.27
N LEU A 155 16.61 -3.32 -15.70
CA LEU A 155 16.82 -2.43 -16.84
C LEU A 155 17.83 -1.33 -16.57
N VAL A 156 17.79 -0.70 -15.39
CA VAL A 156 18.78 0.30 -15.00
C VAL A 156 20.18 -0.31 -14.99
N CYS A 157 20.34 -1.51 -14.43
CA CYS A 157 21.62 -2.23 -14.48
C CYS A 157 22.08 -2.48 -15.93
N ALA A 158 21.17 -2.91 -16.82
CA ALA A 158 21.49 -3.14 -18.22
C ALA A 158 21.97 -1.86 -18.94
N LEU A 159 21.33 -0.71 -18.68
CA LEU A 159 21.72 0.58 -19.27
C LEU A 159 23.13 1.03 -18.89
N VAL A 160 23.60 0.66 -17.70
CA VAL A 160 24.93 1.02 -17.20
C VAL A 160 25.99 -0.01 -17.60
N SER A 161 25.57 -1.23 -17.94
CA SER A 161 26.46 -2.36 -18.26
C SER A 161 26.78 -2.47 -19.76
N ASP A 162 26.20 -1.61 -20.61
CA ASP A 162 26.54 -1.51 -22.03
C ASP A 162 27.90 -0.79 -22.21
N ASP A 163 28.99 -1.56 -22.05
CA ASP A 163 30.31 -1.39 -22.70
C ASP A 163 30.45 -2.43 -23.84
#